data_AF-A0A9W2Z885-F1
#
_entry.id   AF-A0A9W2Z885-F1
#
_cell.length_a   1.000
_cell.length_b   1.000
_cell.length_c   1.000
_cell.angle_alpha   90.00
_cell.angle_beta   90.00
_cell.angle_gamma   90.00
#
_symmetry.space_group_name_H-M   'P 1'
#
loop_
_entity.id
_entity.type
_entity.pdbx_description
1 polymer ?
#
loop_
_entity_poly.entity_id
_entity_poly.type
_entity_poly.pdbx_seq_one_letter_code
_entity_poly.pdbx_strand_id
1 'polypeptide(L)'
;MRSEDKIHNRDELDDLISAEIPDNTDPELRELVLKWMIHNPCGEHDLNASCMKNHNGKIHCRFDFPKAFQETTSLVDDEKPKLRRRYDSRLDQQSPKFSHELAVYRKDKSGRRINRDNRHVAPYNAYLLKLFNCQIIVEFVGSIRAVKYL
;
A
#
# COMPACT_ATOMS: atom_id res chain seq x y z
N MET A 1 16.37 -0.16 -22.42
CA MET A 1 15.38 -1.19 -22.06
C MET A 1 14.96 -1.89 -23.34
N ARG A 2 15.27 -3.18 -23.49
CA ARG A 2 14.83 -3.93 -24.68
C ARG A 2 13.31 -4.06 -24.63
N SER A 3 12.66 -4.27 -25.77
CA SER A 3 11.18 -4.41 -25.82
C SER A 3 10.66 -5.56 -24.96
N GLU A 4 11.52 -6.54 -24.70
CA GLU A 4 11.28 -7.74 -23.89
C GLU A 4 11.37 -7.46 -22.37
N ASP A 5 12.01 -6.36 -21.95
CA ASP A 5 12.15 -5.98 -20.53
C ASP A 5 10.98 -5.13 -20.02
N LYS A 6 9.99 -4.84 -20.89
CA LYS A 6 8.79 -4.08 -20.52
C LYS A 6 7.80 -5.00 -19.84
N ILE A 7 7.23 -4.54 -18.73
CA ILE A 7 6.08 -5.20 -18.12
C ILE A 7 4.89 -5.00 -19.05
N HIS A 8 4.39 -6.08 -19.63
CA HIS A 8 3.32 -6.04 -20.64
C HIS A 8 1.96 -6.42 -20.07
N ASN A 9 1.93 -7.05 -18.89
CA ASN A 9 0.68 -7.48 -18.27
C ASN A 9 0.65 -7.24 -16.75
N ARG A 10 -0.54 -7.46 -16.18
CA ARG A 10 -0.86 -7.18 -14.77
C ARG A 10 -0.17 -8.15 -13.82
N ASP A 11 0.01 -9.40 -14.23
CA ASP A 11 0.56 -10.46 -13.40
C ASP A 11 2.07 -10.26 -13.22
N GLU A 12 2.79 -9.91 -14.28
CA GLU A 12 4.20 -9.50 -14.23
C GLU A 12 4.41 -8.29 -13.29
N LEU A 13 3.45 -7.34 -13.27
CA LEU A 13 3.50 -6.22 -12.34
C LEU A 13 3.25 -6.66 -10.89
N ASP A 14 2.26 -7.54 -10.68
CA ASP A 14 1.92 -8.06 -9.35
C ASP A 14 3.06 -8.91 -8.75
N ASP A 15 3.85 -9.58 -9.60
CA ASP A 15 5.06 -10.32 -9.19
C ASP A 15 6.18 -9.37 -8.75
N LEU A 16 6.27 -8.19 -9.36
CA LEU A 16 7.30 -7.20 -9.03
C LEU A 16 6.89 -6.29 -7.86
N ILE A 17 5.63 -5.88 -7.80
CA ILE A 17 5.13 -4.90 -6.85
C ILE A 17 3.83 -5.40 -6.22
N SER A 18 3.83 -5.51 -4.90
CA SER A 18 2.63 -5.79 -4.12
C SER A 18 2.23 -4.55 -3.31
N ALA A 19 0.92 -4.42 -3.08
CA ALA A 19 0.35 -3.48 -2.12
C ALA A 19 -0.59 -4.20 -1.14
N GLU A 20 -0.30 -5.46 -0.85
CA GLU A 20 -1.05 -6.32 0.07
C GLU A 20 -0.18 -6.72 1.26
N ILE A 21 -0.81 -6.99 2.40
CA ILE A 21 -0.12 -7.58 3.54
C ILE A 21 0.09 -9.07 3.21
N PRO A 22 1.35 -9.56 3.19
CA PRO A 22 1.62 -10.98 2.95
C PRO A 22 0.91 -11.86 3.98
N ASP A 23 0.54 -13.07 3.57
CA ASP A 23 0.10 -14.09 4.50
C ASP A 23 1.30 -14.65 5.30
N ASN A 24 1.07 -15.70 6.09
CA ASN A 24 2.10 -16.29 6.94
C ASN A 24 3.02 -17.27 6.18
N THR A 25 2.94 -17.38 4.85
CA THR A 25 3.85 -18.23 4.07
C THR A 25 5.27 -17.67 4.00
N ASP A 26 5.41 -16.34 4.08
CA ASP A 26 6.68 -15.63 4.21
C ASP A 26 6.64 -14.70 5.44
N PRO A 27 6.90 -15.24 6.66
CA PRO A 27 6.83 -14.48 7.90
C PRO A 27 7.79 -13.30 7.95
N GLU A 28 8.97 -13.44 7.35
CA GLU A 28 9.98 -12.39 7.29
C GLU A 28 9.47 -11.21 6.44
N LEU A 29 8.98 -11.47 5.23
CA LEU A 29 8.40 -10.41 4.40
C LEU A 29 7.22 -9.75 5.09
N ARG A 30 6.35 -10.57 5.71
CA ARG A 30 5.20 -10.07 6.47
C ARG A 30 5.64 -9.11 7.57
N GLU A 31 6.63 -9.46 8.38
CA GLU A 31 7.16 -8.59 9.43
C GLU A 31 7.66 -7.25 8.84
N LEU A 32 8.43 -7.31 7.74
CA LEU A 32 8.97 -6.11 7.09
C LEU A 32 7.87 -5.22 6.52
N VAL A 33 6.85 -5.80 5.88
CA VAL A 33 5.68 -5.05 5.38
C VAL A 33 4.92 -4.41 6.54
N LEU A 34 4.68 -5.19 7.61
CA LEU A 34 4.03 -4.70 8.82
C LEU A 34 4.85 -3.64 9.54
N LYS A 35 6.16 -3.56 9.36
CA LYS A 35 7.03 -2.54 9.96
C LYS A 35 7.12 -1.29 9.11
N TRP A 36 7.39 -1.43 7.81
CA TRP A 36 7.82 -0.33 6.95
C TRP A 36 6.75 0.15 5.96
N MET A 37 5.82 -0.71 5.57
CA MET A 37 4.93 -0.44 4.44
C MET A 37 3.49 -0.13 4.85
N ILE A 38 3.09 -0.33 6.11
CA ILE A 38 1.79 0.14 6.58
C ILE A 38 1.81 1.65 6.79
N HIS A 39 0.97 2.36 6.05
CA HIS A 39 0.77 3.79 6.21
C HIS A 39 0.34 4.13 7.63
N ASN A 40 1.04 5.08 8.24
CA ASN A 40 0.73 5.54 9.58
C ASN A 40 -0.66 6.19 9.64
N PRO A 41 -1.30 6.22 10.83
CA PRO A 41 -2.51 6.99 11.04
C PRO A 41 -2.40 8.40 10.49
N CYS A 42 -3.40 8.80 9.72
CA CYS A 42 -3.53 10.12 9.12
C CYS A 42 -5.02 10.48 8.98
N GLY A 43 -5.31 11.69 8.51
CA GLY A 43 -6.68 12.14 8.30
C GLY A 43 -7.41 12.30 9.63
N GLU A 44 -8.56 11.66 9.76
CA GLU A 44 -9.36 11.68 10.99
C GLU A 44 -8.61 11.15 12.21
N HIS A 45 -7.64 10.26 12.00
CA HIS A 45 -6.83 9.69 13.08
C HIS A 45 -5.63 10.58 13.46
N ASP A 46 -5.15 11.40 12.53
CA ASP A 46 -4.10 12.40 12.79
C ASP A 46 -4.04 13.46 11.67
N LEU A 47 -4.55 14.65 11.98
CA LEU A 47 -4.51 15.81 11.08
C LEU A 47 -3.12 16.43 10.95
N ASN A 48 -2.21 16.15 11.90
CA ASN A 48 -0.85 16.70 11.93
C ASN A 48 0.18 15.72 11.33
N ALA A 49 -0.27 14.56 10.84
CA ALA A 49 0.62 13.60 10.21
C ALA A 49 1.35 14.25 9.02
N SER A 50 2.62 13.89 8.81
CA SER A 50 3.50 14.52 7.81
C SER A 50 3.02 14.36 6.35
N CYS A 51 2.17 13.36 6.10
CA CYS A 51 1.53 13.14 4.81
C CYS A 51 0.34 14.07 4.55
N MET A 52 -0.20 14.74 5.57
CA MET A 52 -1.36 15.61 5.42
C MET A 52 -0.96 16.89 4.68
N LYS A 53 -1.77 17.27 3.69
CA LYS A 53 -1.60 18.50 2.91
C LYS A 53 -2.91 19.26 2.87
N ASN A 54 -2.80 20.57 3.01
CA ASN A 54 -3.91 21.48 2.76
C ASN A 54 -3.88 21.88 1.28
N HIS A 55 -4.96 21.58 0.56
CA HIS A 55 -5.18 22.05 -0.80
C HIS A 55 -6.56 22.68 -0.88
N ASN A 56 -6.62 23.97 -1.21
CA ASN A 56 -7.85 24.76 -1.30
C ASN A 56 -8.73 24.67 -0.05
N GLY A 57 -8.13 24.70 1.13
CA GLY A 57 -8.85 24.62 2.42
C GLY A 57 -9.23 23.20 2.83
N LYS A 58 -8.97 22.19 2.00
CA LYS A 58 -9.23 20.78 2.32
C LYS A 58 -7.93 20.07 2.72
N ILE A 59 -7.90 19.60 3.97
CA ILE A 59 -6.83 18.75 4.48
C ILE A 59 -7.07 17.31 4.01
N HIS A 60 -6.10 16.73 3.31
CA HIS A 60 -6.14 15.34 2.83
C HIS A 60 -4.76 14.69 2.88
N CYS A 61 -4.70 13.36 2.89
CA CYS A 61 -3.43 12.64 2.76
C CYS A 61 -2.92 12.80 1.34
N ARG A 62 -1.68 13.31 1.16
CA ARG A 62 -1.06 13.49 -0.17
C ARG A 62 -0.90 12.21 -0.99
N PHE A 63 -1.00 11.07 -0.32
CA PHE A 63 -0.91 9.74 -0.93
C PHE A 63 -2.29 9.08 -1.07
N ASP A 64 -3.37 9.79 -0.75
CA ASP A 64 -4.78 9.34 -0.81
C ASP A 64 -5.04 8.02 -0.06
N PHE A 65 -4.47 7.87 1.15
CA PHE A 65 -4.82 6.77 2.03
C PHE A 65 -6.10 7.08 2.83
N PRO A 66 -6.95 6.07 3.12
CA PRO A 66 -6.86 4.69 2.63
C PRO A 66 -7.20 4.56 1.14
N LYS A 67 -6.51 3.66 0.42
CA LYS A 67 -6.83 3.35 -0.97
C LYS A 67 -8.12 2.53 -1.07
N ALA A 68 -8.74 2.48 -2.25
CA ALA A 68 -9.86 1.56 -2.47
C ALA A 68 -9.38 0.11 -2.51
N PHE A 69 -10.25 -0.84 -2.14
CA PHE A 69 -10.01 -2.24 -2.45
C PHE A 69 -10.07 -2.45 -3.97
N GLN A 70 -9.24 -3.36 -4.46
CA GLN A 70 -9.15 -3.66 -5.88
C GLN A 70 -8.71 -5.11 -6.08
N GLU A 71 -9.54 -5.91 -6.75
CA GLU A 71 -9.30 -7.35 -6.90
C GLU A 71 -8.19 -7.67 -7.90
N THR A 72 -7.95 -6.81 -8.88
CA THR A 72 -6.91 -7.00 -9.92
C THR A 72 -6.20 -5.69 -10.20
N THR A 73 -4.90 -5.73 -10.52
CA THR A 73 -4.17 -4.53 -10.93
C THR A 73 -4.72 -3.98 -12.25
N SER A 74 -4.90 -2.66 -12.33
CA SER A 74 -5.37 -1.99 -13.55
C SER A 74 -4.23 -1.21 -14.19
N LEU A 75 -3.82 -1.66 -15.38
CA LEU A 75 -2.93 -0.94 -16.29
C LEU A 75 -3.83 -0.11 -17.21
N VAL A 76 -3.88 1.20 -17.02
CA VAL A 76 -4.59 2.14 -17.90
C VAL A 76 -3.52 3.01 -18.55
N ASP A 77 -3.61 3.17 -19.87
CA ASP A 77 -2.65 3.99 -20.62
C ASP A 77 -2.64 5.43 -20.10
N ASP A 78 -1.44 6.01 -19.98
CA ASP A 78 -1.18 7.36 -19.49
C ASP A 78 -1.66 7.68 -18.06
N GLU A 79 -2.12 6.68 -17.28
CA GLU A 79 -2.40 6.79 -15.85
C GLU A 79 -1.43 5.95 -15.00
N LYS A 80 -1.31 6.31 -13.71
CA LYS A 80 -0.61 5.44 -12.75
C LYS A 80 -1.43 4.15 -12.56
N PRO A 81 -0.80 2.97 -12.55
CA PRO A 81 -1.50 1.74 -12.27
C PRO A 81 -2.18 1.80 -10.90
N LYS A 82 -3.41 1.30 -10.84
CA LYS A 82 -4.03 1.00 -9.56
C LYS A 82 -3.70 -0.43 -9.23
N LEU A 83 -2.91 -0.63 -8.18
CA LEU A 83 -2.44 -1.94 -7.77
C LEU A 83 -3.53 -2.74 -7.06
N ARG A 84 -3.45 -4.06 -7.18
CA ARG A 84 -4.28 -5.01 -6.45
C ARG A 84 -4.17 -4.81 -4.93
N ARG A 85 -5.33 -4.74 -4.29
CA ARG A 85 -5.56 -4.60 -2.85
C ARG A 85 -6.82 -5.37 -2.49
N ARG A 86 -6.74 -6.68 -2.37
CA ARG A 86 -7.93 -7.51 -2.12
C ARG A 86 -8.49 -7.29 -0.73
N TYR A 87 -9.80 -7.42 -0.61
CA TYR A 87 -10.45 -7.48 0.69
C TYR A 87 -10.10 -8.81 1.38
N ASP A 88 -9.56 -8.73 2.59
CA ASP A 88 -9.34 -9.90 3.44
C ASP A 88 -10.24 -9.80 4.67
N SER A 89 -11.28 -10.64 4.69
CA SER A 89 -12.23 -10.73 5.80
C SER A 89 -11.58 -11.02 7.16
N ARG A 90 -10.38 -11.63 7.18
CA ARG A 90 -9.64 -11.92 8.41
C ARG A 90 -9.03 -10.67 9.03
N LEU A 91 -8.83 -9.63 8.23
CA LEU A 91 -8.30 -8.33 8.66
C LEU A 91 -9.41 -7.32 8.97
N ASP A 92 -10.68 -7.63 8.72
CA ASP A 92 -11.81 -6.73 8.94
C ASP A 92 -12.50 -7.02 10.27
N GLN A 93 -12.47 -6.07 11.21
CA GLN A 93 -13.08 -6.19 12.54
C GLN A 93 -14.61 -6.37 12.52
N GLN A 94 -15.27 -5.98 11.43
CA GLN A 94 -16.71 -6.16 11.28
C GLN A 94 -17.07 -7.56 10.73
N SER A 95 -16.07 -8.32 10.26
CA SER A 95 -16.29 -9.64 9.67
C SER A 95 -16.38 -10.74 10.73
N PRO A 96 -17.27 -11.73 10.59
CA PRO A 96 -17.29 -12.90 11.47
C PRO A 96 -16.03 -13.77 11.34
N LYS A 97 -15.22 -13.58 10.29
CA LYS A 97 -13.95 -14.28 10.07
C LYS A 97 -12.73 -13.53 10.61
N PHE A 98 -12.94 -12.43 11.32
CA PHE A 98 -11.86 -11.61 11.87
C PHE A 98 -10.91 -12.43 12.74
N SER A 99 -9.60 -12.30 12.49
CA SER A 99 -8.56 -12.95 13.27
C SER A 99 -7.72 -11.92 14.00
N HIS A 100 -7.76 -11.94 15.34
CA HIS A 100 -6.89 -11.11 16.17
C HIS A 100 -5.39 -11.40 15.97
N GLU A 101 -5.05 -12.62 15.54
CA GLU A 101 -3.68 -13.04 15.23
C GLU A 101 -3.16 -12.35 13.96
N LEU A 102 -4.02 -12.18 12.95
CA LEU A 102 -3.64 -11.56 11.67
C LEU A 102 -3.84 -10.04 11.65
N ALA A 103 -4.68 -9.53 12.55
CA ALA A 103 -5.06 -8.13 12.62
C ALA A 103 -3.85 -7.19 12.78
N VAL A 104 -3.87 -6.10 12.01
CA VAL A 104 -2.78 -5.13 12.00
C VAL A 104 -3.21 -3.87 12.73
N TYR A 105 -2.53 -3.57 13.83
CA TYR A 105 -2.87 -2.41 14.65
C TYR A 105 -1.83 -1.31 14.54
N ARG A 106 -2.32 -0.07 14.54
CA ARG A 106 -1.54 1.15 14.75
C ARG A 106 -2.14 1.95 15.90
N LYS A 107 -1.37 2.85 16.51
CA LYS A 107 -1.90 3.80 17.49
C LYS A 107 -2.12 5.13 16.79
N ASP A 108 -3.30 5.72 16.95
CA ASP A 108 -3.53 7.10 16.51
C ASP A 108 -2.85 8.11 17.47
N LYS A 109 -2.97 9.41 17.18
CA LYS A 109 -2.37 10.47 18.00
C LYS A 109 -2.83 10.48 19.47
N SER A 110 -3.99 9.89 19.76
CA SER A 110 -4.55 9.76 21.12
C SER A 110 -4.14 8.46 21.81
N GLY A 111 -3.34 7.62 21.14
CA GLY A 111 -2.91 6.32 21.64
C GLY A 111 -3.93 5.20 21.43
N ARG A 112 -5.08 5.47 20.81
CA ARG A 112 -6.11 4.46 20.54
C ARG A 112 -5.66 3.52 19.43
N ARG A 113 -5.91 2.23 19.61
CA ARG A 113 -5.64 1.20 18.59
C ARG A 113 -6.62 1.33 17.44
N ILE A 114 -6.09 1.43 16.23
CA ILE A 114 -6.83 1.43 14.97
C ILE A 114 -6.39 0.26 14.12
N ASN A 115 -7.34 -0.38 13.44
CA ASN A 115 -7.08 -1.50 12.57
C ASN A 115 -6.60 -1.05 11.19
N ARG A 116 -5.82 -1.90 10.53
CA ARG A 116 -5.26 -1.68 9.20
C ARG A 116 -5.42 -2.93 8.36
N ASP A 117 -5.60 -2.71 7.07
CA ASP A 117 -5.83 -3.71 6.04
C ASP A 117 -5.04 -3.33 4.77
N ASN A 118 -5.26 -4.06 3.68
CA ASN A 118 -4.59 -3.85 2.40
C ASN A 118 -4.79 -2.44 1.80
N ARG A 119 -5.79 -1.67 2.25
CA ARG A 119 -5.98 -0.28 1.78
C ARG A 119 -4.90 0.66 2.27
N HIS A 120 -4.18 0.27 3.31
CA HIS A 120 -3.20 1.11 4.00
C HIS A 120 -1.74 0.75 3.65
N VAL A 121 -1.52 -0.26 2.81
CA VAL A 121 -0.17 -0.72 2.46
C VAL A 121 0.42 0.17 1.36
N ALA A 122 1.60 0.74 1.57
CA ALA A 122 2.37 1.37 0.52
C ALA A 122 2.92 0.29 -0.44
N PRO A 123 2.96 0.54 -1.75
CA PRO A 123 3.50 -0.43 -2.71
C PRO A 123 4.97 -0.77 -2.42
N TYR A 124 5.31 -2.06 -2.45
CA TYR A 124 6.65 -2.57 -2.19
C TYR A 124 7.05 -3.66 -3.17
N ASN A 125 8.36 -3.82 -3.37
CA ASN A 125 8.95 -5.00 -3.98
C ASN A 125 9.54 -5.89 -2.87
N ALA A 126 9.17 -7.17 -2.84
CA ALA A 126 9.57 -8.08 -1.76
C ALA A 126 11.09 -8.24 -1.65
N TYR A 127 11.79 -8.34 -2.78
CA TYR A 127 13.25 -8.47 -2.83
C TYR A 127 13.95 -7.22 -2.28
N LEU A 128 13.58 -6.03 -2.74
CA LEU A 128 14.16 -4.76 -2.26
C LEU A 128 13.88 -4.54 -0.77
N LEU A 129 12.67 -4.87 -0.31
CA LEU A 129 12.29 -4.71 1.08
C LEU A 129 13.12 -5.62 2.00
N LYS A 130 13.33 -6.89 1.61
CA LYS A 130 14.21 -7.82 2.34
C LYS A 130 15.67 -7.38 2.32
N LEU A 131 16.16 -6.94 1.15
CA LEU A 131 17.55 -6.57 0.96
C LEU A 131 17.95 -5.34 1.81
N PHE A 132 17.11 -4.31 1.84
CA PHE A 132 17.44 -3.03 2.47
C PHE A 132 16.83 -2.83 3.86
N ASN A 133 15.79 -3.60 4.23
CA ASN A 133 15.09 -3.51 5.53
C ASN A 133 14.75 -2.06 5.92
N CYS A 134 14.23 -1.30 4.97
CA CYS A 134 13.83 0.09 5.17
C CYS A 134 12.61 0.42 4.32
N GLN A 135 12.03 1.61 4.53
CA GLN A 135 10.89 2.07 3.76
C GLN A 135 11.32 2.47 2.35
N ILE A 136 11.10 1.58 1.38
CA ILE A 136 11.27 1.84 -0.04
C ILE A 136 9.91 1.72 -0.72
N ILE A 137 9.39 2.85 -1.23
CA ILE A 137 8.15 2.86 -1.99
C ILE A 137 8.51 2.67 -3.46
N VAL A 138 7.96 1.62 -4.08
CA VAL A 138 8.19 1.32 -5.49
C VAL A 138 6.95 1.68 -6.28
N GLU A 139 7.06 2.60 -7.23
CA GLU A 139 5.97 2.96 -8.15
C GLU A 139 6.30 2.48 -9.56
N PHE A 140 5.34 1.81 -10.21
CA PHE A 140 5.44 1.50 -11.64
C PHE A 140 4.90 2.65 -12.47
N VAL A 141 5.65 3.03 -13.50
CA VAL A 141 5.28 4.07 -14.45
C VAL A 141 5.37 3.47 -15.86
N GLY A 142 4.20 3.17 -16.46
CA GLY A 142 4.12 2.52 -17.76
C GLY A 142 4.38 3.44 -18.96
N SER A 143 4.31 4.76 -18.77
CA SER A 143 4.50 5.78 -19.82
C SER A 143 5.22 7.00 -19.24
N ILE A 144 6.15 7.59 -20.00
CA ILE A 144 6.86 8.81 -19.60
C ILE A 144 5.89 9.98 -19.35
N ARG A 145 4.70 9.96 -19.95
CA ARG A 145 3.64 10.96 -19.75
C ARG A 145 2.97 10.87 -18.38
N ALA A 146 3.06 9.71 -17.71
CA ALA A 146 2.56 9.53 -16.34
C ALA A 146 3.55 10.05 -15.27
N VAL A 147 4.74 10.49 -15.67
CA VAL A 147 5.68 11.21 -14.78
C VAL A 147 5.25 12.67 -14.69
N LYS A 148 4.52 13.03 -13.62
CA LYS A 148 4.42 14.43 -13.19
C LYS A 148 5.65 14.69 -12.31
N TYR A 149 6.51 15.61 -12.76
CA TYR A 149 7.82 15.99 -12.22
C TYR A 149 7.97 15.79 -10.70
N LEU A 150 9.03 15.06 -10.33
CA LEU A 150 9.46 14.76 -8.95
C LEU A 150 9.97 16.02 -8.22
#